data_AF-K0NTY1-F1
#
_entry.id   AF-K0NTY1-F1
#
_cell.length_a   1.000
_cell.length_b   1.000
_cell.length_c   1.000
_cell.angle_alpha   90.00
_cell.angle_beta   90.00
_cell.angle_gamma   90.00
#
_symmetry.space_group_name_H-M   'P 1'
#
loop_
_entity.id
_entity.type
_entity.pdbx_description
1 polymer ?
#
loop_
_entity_poly.entity_id
_entity_poly.type
_entity_poly.pdbx_seq_one_letter_code
_entity_poly.pdbx_strand_id
1 'polypeptide(L)'
;MNVYQLGQKYQCYFSSSEKTQTDESLDELVKDTSPTMRSLAALFGRDQDLDILVFDKNLWVRRAVAEHGRPQDLDKLVNDEGSNIRATVAKFGRPQDLDVLVHDESKYVRTIVAKQGRDQDLDILVDDPASCVRSAVAGQGRDQDLDVLVNDPEVEVRMMVAKFGRQQDLDVLIHDADSFVRAAVVTHNCDKDFGVVVSFNEWITKETAKYLHERELKKQELLELEREERAKAFKSDDYCKSPSEEGADETEYPF
;
A
#
# COMPACT_ATOMS: atom_id res chain seq x y z
N MET A 1 8.59 -25.49 -6.85
CA MET A 1 8.81 -26.01 -5.49
C MET A 1 9.42 -24.91 -4.64
N ASN A 2 8.72 -24.47 -3.59
CA ASN A 2 9.18 -23.45 -2.64
C ASN A 2 10.22 -24.07 -1.66
N VAL A 3 11.14 -23.28 -1.09
CA VAL A 3 12.05 -23.68 0.01
C VAL A 3 11.33 -24.42 1.14
N TYR A 4 10.06 -24.09 1.45
CA TYR A 4 9.22 -24.87 2.36
C TYR A 4 8.95 -26.31 1.88
N GLN A 5 8.70 -26.49 0.59
CA GLN A 5 8.50 -27.81 -0.03
C GLN A 5 9.82 -28.58 -0.21
N LEU A 6 10.95 -27.87 -0.40
CA LEU A 6 12.27 -28.49 -0.30
C LEU A 6 12.57 -28.93 1.13
N GLY A 7 12.28 -28.10 2.13
CA GLY A 7 12.41 -28.43 3.55
C GLY A 7 11.61 -29.68 3.94
N GLN A 8 10.39 -29.82 3.43
CA GLN A 8 9.59 -31.05 3.61
C GLN A 8 10.13 -32.25 2.81
N LYS A 9 10.69 -32.02 1.61
CA LYS A 9 11.33 -33.09 0.83
C LYS A 9 12.60 -33.63 1.50
N TYR A 10 13.35 -32.76 2.18
CA TYR A 10 14.52 -33.15 2.97
C TYR A 10 14.16 -33.63 4.37
N GLN A 11 13.02 -33.26 4.97
CA GLN A 11 12.49 -33.94 6.17
C GLN A 11 12.36 -35.46 5.94
N CYS A 12 12.00 -35.89 4.74
CA CYS A 12 11.92 -37.31 4.39
C CYS A 12 13.30 -38.01 4.26
N TYR A 13 14.39 -37.27 4.02
CA TYR A 13 15.74 -37.84 4.04
C TYR A 13 16.24 -38.13 5.47
N PHE A 14 15.60 -37.54 6.49
CA PHE A 14 15.94 -37.71 7.90
C PHE A 14 14.92 -38.57 8.69
N SER A 15 13.82 -38.99 8.06
CA SER A 15 12.74 -39.77 8.70
C SER A 15 12.92 -41.30 8.66
N SER A 16 14.04 -41.82 8.13
CA SER A 16 14.26 -43.28 8.02
C SER A 16 15.42 -43.84 8.84
N SER A 17 15.99 -43.05 9.75
CA SER A 17 16.80 -43.62 10.84
C SER A 17 16.74 -42.70 12.04
N GLU A 18 16.36 -43.24 13.19
CA GLU A 18 16.42 -42.63 14.52
C GLU A 18 17.84 -42.10 14.82
N LYS A 19 18.16 -40.90 14.35
CA LYS A 19 19.32 -40.13 14.78
C LYS A 19 18.83 -38.74 15.10
N THR A 20 18.65 -38.50 16.40
CA THR A 20 18.64 -37.15 16.95
C THR A 20 19.85 -36.41 16.38
N GLN A 21 19.62 -35.30 15.68
CA GLN A 21 20.70 -34.49 15.13
C GLN A 21 21.57 -34.02 16.31
N THR A 22 22.80 -34.52 16.38
CA THR A 22 23.74 -34.15 17.45
C THR A 22 24.35 -32.79 17.12
N ASP A 23 24.69 -32.03 18.16
CA ASP A 23 25.42 -30.75 18.04
C ASP A 23 26.69 -30.87 17.16
N GLU A 24 27.38 -32.02 17.23
CA GLU A 24 28.58 -32.34 16.45
C GLU A 24 28.30 -32.46 14.94
N SER A 25 27.10 -32.92 14.55
CA SER A 25 26.70 -33.01 13.14
C SER A 25 26.41 -31.65 12.53
N LEU A 26 25.99 -30.65 13.32
CA LEU A 26 25.73 -29.30 12.83
C LEU A 26 27.05 -28.52 12.62
N ASP A 27 28.02 -28.71 13.51
CA ASP A 27 29.35 -28.09 13.42
C ASP A 27 30.09 -28.44 12.11
N GLU A 28 29.91 -29.67 11.61
CA GLU A 28 30.45 -30.10 10.32
C GLU A 28 29.74 -29.41 9.15
N LEU A 29 28.41 -29.29 9.21
CA LEU A 29 27.60 -28.70 8.14
C LEU A 29 27.89 -27.22 7.94
N VAL A 30 28.17 -26.46 9.01
CA VAL A 30 28.57 -25.04 8.94
C VAL A 30 29.86 -24.86 8.11
N LYS A 31 30.74 -25.86 8.10
CA LYS A 31 32.03 -25.83 7.40
C LYS A 31 32.02 -26.53 6.05
N ASP A 32 30.88 -27.10 5.65
CA ASP A 32 30.76 -27.89 4.43
C ASP A 32 31.14 -27.06 3.20
N THR A 33 31.78 -27.67 2.21
CA THR A 33 32.15 -26.99 0.95
C THR A 33 30.93 -26.54 0.13
N SER A 34 29.83 -27.28 0.23
CA SER A 34 28.57 -27.05 -0.47
C SER A 34 27.75 -25.93 0.18
N PRO A 35 27.42 -24.84 -0.55
CA PRO A 35 26.55 -23.80 -0.02
C PRO A 35 25.14 -24.32 0.30
N THR A 36 24.70 -25.42 -0.33
CA THR A 36 23.41 -26.05 0.00
C THR A 36 23.44 -26.65 1.39
N MET A 37 24.53 -27.34 1.76
CA MET A 37 24.67 -27.93 3.10
C MET A 37 24.85 -26.85 4.16
N ARG A 38 25.59 -25.77 3.86
CA ARG A 38 25.67 -24.61 4.76
C ARG A 38 24.34 -23.85 4.88
N SER A 39 23.53 -23.80 3.82
CA SER A 39 22.17 -23.23 3.90
C SER A 39 21.25 -24.10 4.76
N LEU A 40 21.42 -25.43 4.71
CA LEU A 40 20.74 -26.36 5.61
C LEU A 40 21.18 -26.14 7.06
N ALA A 41 22.48 -25.91 7.27
CA ALA A 41 23.03 -25.53 8.57
C ALA A 41 22.45 -24.21 9.07
N ALA A 42 22.24 -23.21 8.21
CA ALA A 42 21.56 -21.97 8.60
C ALA A 42 20.09 -22.25 9.00
N LEU A 43 19.35 -23.00 8.18
CA LEU A 43 17.92 -23.28 8.41
C LEU A 43 17.64 -23.95 9.76
N PHE A 44 18.52 -24.84 10.22
CA PHE A 44 18.39 -25.56 11.48
C PHE A 44 19.39 -25.09 12.56
N GLY A 45 20.18 -24.08 12.25
CA GLY A 45 21.38 -23.71 13.00
C GLY A 45 21.05 -23.10 14.35
N ARG A 46 21.94 -23.34 15.31
CA ARG A 46 21.92 -22.66 16.60
C ARG A 46 22.48 -21.26 16.44
N ASP A 47 22.33 -20.46 17.49
CA ASP A 47 22.78 -19.07 17.46
C ASP A 47 24.26 -18.90 17.08
N GLN A 48 25.12 -19.77 17.60
CA GLN A 48 26.56 -19.77 17.30
C GLN A 48 26.88 -20.16 15.85
N ASP A 49 26.03 -20.96 15.21
CA ASP A 49 26.20 -21.40 13.83
C ASP A 49 25.84 -20.22 12.89
N LEU A 50 24.74 -19.52 13.21
CA LEU A 50 24.30 -18.33 12.49
C LEU A 50 25.30 -17.17 12.62
N ASP A 51 25.94 -17.01 13.79
CA ASP A 51 27.01 -16.02 14.00
C ASP A 51 28.19 -16.20 13.02
N ILE A 52 28.43 -17.44 12.56
CA ILE A 52 29.45 -17.76 11.56
C ILE A 52 28.88 -17.55 10.15
N LEU A 53 27.69 -18.12 9.88
CA LEU A 53 27.10 -18.18 8.53
C LEU A 53 26.60 -16.81 8.03
N VAL A 54 26.40 -15.82 8.91
CA VAL A 54 26.06 -14.45 8.50
C VAL A 54 27.10 -13.82 7.57
N PHE A 55 28.36 -14.28 7.64
CA PHE A 55 29.46 -13.84 6.79
C PHE A 55 29.76 -14.79 5.62
N ASP A 56 28.87 -15.75 5.33
CA ASP A 56 29.13 -16.73 4.28
C ASP A 56 29.36 -16.06 2.92
N LYS A 57 30.29 -16.59 2.12
CA LYS A 57 30.54 -16.09 0.76
C LYS A 57 29.35 -16.26 -0.19
N ASN A 58 28.41 -17.14 0.13
CA ASN A 58 27.25 -17.43 -0.70
C ASN A 58 26.01 -16.68 -0.20
N LEU A 59 25.43 -15.88 -1.09
CA LEU A 59 24.24 -15.08 -0.81
C LEU A 59 23.01 -15.90 -0.36
N TRP A 60 22.87 -17.16 -0.78
CA TRP A 60 21.74 -18.00 -0.36
C TRP A 60 21.86 -18.43 1.10
N VAL A 61 23.09 -18.66 1.58
CA VAL A 61 23.37 -18.95 2.98
C VAL A 61 23.09 -17.73 3.83
N ARG A 62 23.63 -16.55 3.46
CA ARG A 62 23.37 -15.30 4.20
C ARG A 62 21.89 -14.92 4.19
N ARG A 63 21.18 -15.18 3.09
CA ARG A 63 19.72 -15.02 3.04
C ARG A 63 19.02 -15.96 4.02
N ALA A 64 19.42 -17.23 4.06
CA ALA A 64 18.85 -18.18 5.02
C ALA A 64 19.07 -17.69 6.47
N VAL A 65 20.25 -17.14 6.79
CA VAL A 65 20.51 -16.50 8.09
C VAL A 65 19.58 -15.30 8.32
N ALA A 66 19.42 -14.41 7.34
CA ALA A 66 18.52 -13.25 7.44
C ALA A 66 17.08 -13.66 7.74
N GLU A 67 16.60 -14.78 7.19
CA GLU A 67 15.24 -15.29 7.38
C GLU A 67 14.93 -15.67 8.84
N HIS A 68 15.94 -15.77 9.72
CA HIS A 68 15.74 -15.97 11.17
C HIS A 68 15.39 -14.67 11.91
N GLY A 69 15.64 -13.49 11.33
CA GLY A 69 15.24 -12.21 11.92
C GLY A 69 15.99 -11.81 13.19
N ARG A 70 17.13 -12.45 13.48
CA ARG A 70 17.95 -12.14 14.65
C ARG A 70 18.52 -10.72 14.53
N PRO A 71 18.31 -9.83 15.52
CA PRO A 71 18.69 -8.43 15.40
C PRO A 71 20.16 -8.21 15.01
N GLN A 72 21.08 -8.94 15.64
CA GLN A 72 22.51 -8.84 15.38
C GLN A 72 22.93 -9.28 13.98
N ASP A 73 22.14 -10.11 13.30
CA ASP A 73 22.43 -10.53 11.93
C ASP A 73 21.87 -9.52 10.94
N LEU A 74 20.64 -9.04 11.19
CA LEU A 74 20.04 -7.98 10.39
C LEU A 74 20.90 -6.70 10.40
N ASP A 75 21.48 -6.34 11.55
CA ASP A 75 22.44 -5.23 11.68
C ASP A 75 23.63 -5.36 10.71
N LYS A 76 24.08 -6.59 10.44
CA LYS A 76 25.19 -6.88 9.52
C LYS A 76 24.72 -6.93 8.07
N LEU A 77 23.51 -7.42 7.83
CA LEU A 77 22.98 -7.73 6.51
C LEU A 77 22.19 -6.58 5.86
N VAL A 78 21.89 -5.50 6.59
CA VAL A 78 21.18 -4.32 6.04
C VAL A 78 21.91 -3.70 4.84
N ASN A 79 23.25 -3.78 4.80
CA ASN A 79 24.09 -3.29 3.70
C ASN A 79 24.67 -4.42 2.83
N ASP A 80 24.08 -5.63 2.88
CA ASP A 80 24.59 -6.77 2.11
C ASP A 80 24.59 -6.46 0.60
N GLU A 81 25.60 -6.93 -0.14
CA GLU A 81 25.67 -6.80 -1.61
C GLU A 81 24.43 -7.37 -2.33
N GLY A 82 23.79 -8.38 -1.76
CA GLY A 82 22.63 -9.04 -2.32
C GLY A 82 21.34 -8.30 -1.99
N SER A 83 20.73 -7.65 -2.99
CA SER A 83 19.43 -6.96 -2.83
C SER A 83 18.30 -7.87 -2.31
N ASN A 84 18.33 -9.18 -2.58
CA ASN A 84 17.39 -10.15 -2.01
C ASN A 84 17.54 -10.30 -0.48
N ILE A 85 18.77 -10.17 0.03
CA ILE A 85 19.06 -10.22 1.47
C ILE A 85 18.58 -8.93 2.11
N ARG A 86 18.94 -7.77 1.56
CA ARG A 86 18.43 -6.46 2.02
C ARG A 86 16.91 -6.38 1.99
N ALA A 87 16.26 -6.96 0.97
CA ALA A 87 14.82 -7.08 0.92
C ALA A 87 14.26 -8.01 2.02
N THR A 88 14.97 -9.07 2.39
CA THR A 88 14.60 -9.89 3.55
C THR A 88 14.75 -9.10 4.85
N VAL A 89 15.81 -8.31 5.01
CA VAL A 89 15.98 -7.39 6.16
C VAL A 89 14.80 -6.41 6.25
N ALA A 90 14.45 -5.74 5.15
CA ALA A 90 13.31 -4.82 5.09
C ALA A 90 11.97 -5.46 5.51
N LYS A 91 11.76 -6.76 5.26
CA LYS A 91 10.52 -7.45 5.64
C LYS A 91 10.30 -7.53 7.15
N PHE A 92 11.36 -7.46 7.95
CA PHE A 92 11.24 -7.45 9.42
C PHE A 92 10.77 -6.10 9.97
N GLY A 93 10.75 -5.04 9.16
CA GLY A 93 10.14 -3.77 9.52
C GLY A 93 10.83 -3.02 10.66
N ARG A 94 12.08 -3.36 10.98
CA ARG A 94 12.86 -2.70 12.04
C ARG A 94 13.13 -1.24 11.64
N PRO A 95 12.82 -0.26 12.49
CA PRO A 95 12.92 1.15 12.10
C PRO A 95 14.28 1.57 11.56
N GLN A 96 15.35 1.20 12.26
CA GLN A 96 16.72 1.54 11.87
C GLN A 96 17.16 0.93 10.54
N ASP A 97 16.57 -0.19 10.13
CA ASP A 97 16.89 -0.80 8.83
C ASP A 97 16.14 -0.06 7.72
N LEU A 98 14.86 0.26 7.94
CA LEU A 98 14.04 0.98 6.97
C LEU A 98 14.56 2.39 6.72
N ASP A 99 15.07 3.07 7.76
CA ASP A 99 15.72 4.38 7.64
C ASP A 99 16.90 4.36 6.65
N VAL A 100 17.57 3.21 6.49
CA VAL A 100 18.64 3.01 5.50
C VAL A 100 18.06 2.56 4.15
N LEU A 101 17.18 1.55 4.18
CA LEU A 101 16.71 0.84 3.00
C LEU A 101 15.68 1.63 2.17
N VAL A 102 15.07 2.69 2.72
CA VAL A 102 14.23 3.62 1.96
C VAL A 102 14.98 4.26 0.78
N HIS A 103 16.31 4.39 0.89
CA HIS A 103 17.19 4.90 -0.15
C HIS A 103 17.96 3.81 -0.93
N ASP A 104 17.58 2.54 -0.78
CA ASP A 104 18.27 1.42 -1.42
C ASP A 104 18.29 1.58 -2.94
N GLU A 105 19.40 1.25 -3.60
CA GLU A 105 19.52 1.29 -5.07
C GLU A 105 18.47 0.40 -5.79
N SER A 106 18.05 -0.68 -5.14
CA SER A 106 17.12 -1.65 -5.70
C SER A 106 15.68 -1.24 -5.46
N LYS A 107 14.95 -0.96 -6.54
CA LYS A 107 13.50 -0.74 -6.49
C LYS A 107 12.74 -1.89 -5.81
N TYR A 108 13.27 -3.12 -5.86
CA TYR A 108 12.64 -4.26 -5.17
C TYR A 108 12.68 -4.08 -3.66
N VAL A 109 13.83 -3.65 -3.11
CA VAL A 109 13.98 -3.37 -1.67
C VAL A 109 13.07 -2.21 -1.27
N ARG A 110 13.12 -1.08 -2.01
CA ARG A 110 12.25 0.07 -1.73
C ARG A 110 10.76 -0.26 -1.83
N THR A 111 10.37 -1.18 -2.72
CA THR A 111 8.99 -1.69 -2.79
C THR A 111 8.60 -2.45 -1.51
N ILE A 112 9.52 -3.22 -0.92
CA ILE A 112 9.29 -3.87 0.38
C ILE A 112 9.21 -2.84 1.50
N VAL A 113 10.03 -1.78 1.48
CA VAL A 113 9.98 -0.68 2.44
C VAL A 113 8.62 0.03 2.38
N ALA A 114 8.15 0.41 1.17
CA ALA A 114 6.82 1.01 0.99
C ALA A 114 5.70 0.12 1.56
N LYS A 115 5.82 -1.20 1.42
CA LYS A 115 4.84 -2.16 1.97
C LYS A 115 4.83 -2.24 3.50
N GLN A 116 5.83 -1.69 4.20
CA GLN A 116 5.82 -1.59 5.66
C GLN A 116 4.91 -0.47 6.15
N GLY A 117 4.54 0.49 5.28
CA GLY A 117 3.52 1.50 5.58
C GLY A 117 3.92 2.56 6.62
N ARG A 118 5.22 2.77 6.84
CA ARG A 118 5.71 3.84 7.72
C ARG A 118 5.59 5.19 7.05
N ASP A 119 4.94 6.13 7.72
CA ASP A 119 4.62 7.45 7.13
C ASP A 119 5.83 8.17 6.54
N GLN A 120 6.92 8.27 7.29
CA GLN A 120 8.14 8.94 6.83
C GLN A 120 8.80 8.28 5.61
N ASP A 121 8.63 6.96 5.42
CA ASP A 121 9.16 6.28 4.25
C ASP A 121 8.26 6.54 3.04
N LEU A 122 6.94 6.52 3.24
CA LEU A 122 5.97 6.80 2.18
C LEU A 122 6.09 8.24 1.67
N ASP A 123 6.34 9.20 2.58
CA ASP A 123 6.59 10.61 2.24
C ASP A 123 7.80 10.76 1.29
N ILE A 124 8.78 9.85 1.36
CA ILE A 124 9.93 9.81 0.45
C ILE A 124 9.59 9.04 -0.84
N LEU A 125 8.91 7.91 -0.71
CA LEU A 125 8.71 6.94 -1.80
C LEU A 125 7.54 7.28 -2.73
N VAL A 126 6.69 8.25 -2.38
CA VAL A 126 5.59 8.72 -3.25
C VAL A 126 6.11 9.26 -4.59
N ASP A 127 7.31 9.85 -4.61
CA ASP A 127 7.99 10.37 -5.80
C ASP A 127 9.04 9.41 -6.37
N ASP A 128 9.05 8.14 -5.96
CA ASP A 128 10.08 7.17 -6.38
C ASP A 128 10.13 7.05 -7.92
N PRO A 129 11.32 6.98 -8.55
CA PRO A 129 11.42 6.82 -10.00
C PRO A 129 10.78 5.52 -10.53
N ALA A 130 10.65 4.48 -9.70
CA ALA A 130 10.05 3.22 -10.08
C ALA A 130 8.56 3.17 -9.76
N SER A 131 7.74 2.98 -10.79
CA SER A 131 6.28 2.84 -10.70
C SER A 131 5.81 1.74 -9.74
N CYS A 132 6.55 0.62 -9.63
CA CYS A 132 6.20 -0.45 -8.70
C CYS A 132 6.31 -0.04 -7.23
N VAL A 133 7.20 0.92 -6.92
CA VAL A 133 7.32 1.50 -5.58
C VAL A 133 6.15 2.45 -5.33
N ARG A 134 5.89 3.39 -6.26
CA ARG A 134 4.73 4.30 -6.16
C ARG A 134 3.38 3.55 -6.10
N SER A 135 3.24 2.45 -6.83
CA SER A 135 2.07 1.55 -6.74
C SER A 135 1.96 0.90 -5.36
N ALA A 136 3.08 0.54 -4.73
CA ALA A 136 3.07 0.03 -3.35
C ALA A 136 2.74 1.13 -2.31
N VAL A 137 3.14 2.38 -2.56
CA VAL A 137 2.74 3.56 -1.77
C VAL A 137 1.24 3.81 -1.91
N ALA A 138 0.72 3.89 -3.15
CA ALA A 138 -0.73 3.98 -3.40
C ALA A 138 -1.49 2.86 -2.68
N GLY A 139 -0.96 1.63 -2.70
CA GLY A 139 -1.52 0.48 -2.01
C GLY A 139 -1.61 0.59 -0.47
N GLN A 140 -1.01 1.60 0.15
CA GLN A 140 -1.21 1.90 1.57
C GLN A 140 -2.46 2.75 1.83
N GLY A 141 -2.99 3.43 0.81
CA GLY A 141 -4.25 4.15 0.89
C GLY A 141 -4.23 5.43 1.73
N ARG A 142 -3.05 6.03 1.95
CA ARG A 142 -2.96 7.32 2.65
C ARG A 142 -3.46 8.44 1.75
N ASP A 143 -4.32 9.29 2.31
CA ASP A 143 -5.02 10.31 1.53
C ASP A 143 -4.08 11.24 0.76
N GLN A 144 -3.02 11.72 1.42
CA GLN A 144 -2.04 12.62 0.82
C GLN A 144 -1.22 11.97 -0.32
N ASP A 145 -0.98 10.66 -0.25
CA ASP A 145 -0.26 9.95 -1.30
C ASP A 145 -1.16 9.75 -2.51
N LEU A 146 -2.43 9.38 -2.27
CA LEU A 146 -3.42 9.22 -3.33
C LEU A 146 -3.70 10.55 -4.05
N ASP A 147 -3.72 11.67 -3.32
CA ASP A 147 -3.87 13.02 -3.90
C ASP A 147 -2.76 13.34 -4.93
N VAL A 148 -1.55 12.84 -4.70
CA VAL A 148 -0.42 12.98 -5.63
C VAL A 148 -0.53 11.97 -6.77
N LEU A 149 -0.75 10.69 -6.42
CA LEU A 149 -0.66 9.56 -7.34
C LEU A 149 -1.88 9.40 -8.28
N VAL A 150 -2.97 10.12 -8.05
CA VAL A 150 -4.14 10.14 -8.96
C VAL A 150 -3.75 10.60 -10.37
N ASN A 151 -2.71 11.42 -10.51
CA ASN A 151 -2.19 11.91 -11.78
C ASN A 151 -0.88 11.23 -12.21
N ASP A 152 -0.52 10.09 -11.60
CA ASP A 152 0.73 9.39 -11.90
C ASP A 152 0.82 9.07 -13.40
N PRO A 153 2.00 9.20 -14.06
CA PRO A 153 2.13 8.84 -15.47
C PRO A 153 1.79 7.38 -15.78
N GLU A 154 1.92 6.48 -14.79
CA GLU A 154 1.80 5.04 -14.98
C GLU A 154 0.40 4.52 -14.66
N VAL A 155 -0.17 3.79 -15.63
CA VAL A 155 -1.54 3.24 -15.57
C VAL A 155 -1.76 2.37 -14.33
N GLU A 156 -0.78 1.52 -13.99
CA GLU A 156 -0.87 0.61 -12.85
C GLU A 156 -1.00 1.35 -11.50
N VAL A 157 -0.39 2.53 -11.38
CA VAL A 157 -0.47 3.36 -10.18
C VAL A 157 -1.85 4.01 -10.09
N ARG A 158 -2.33 4.63 -11.17
CA ARG A 158 -3.67 5.24 -11.21
C ARG A 158 -4.80 4.22 -11.01
N MET A 159 -4.63 3.00 -11.54
CA MET A 159 -5.54 1.88 -11.24
C MET A 159 -5.52 1.49 -9.77
N MET A 160 -4.36 1.54 -9.10
CA MET A 160 -4.28 1.28 -7.66
C MET A 160 -5.02 2.37 -6.86
N VAL A 161 -4.88 3.64 -7.24
CA VAL A 161 -5.63 4.76 -6.64
C VAL A 161 -7.14 4.53 -6.77
N ALA A 162 -7.63 4.20 -7.96
CA ALA A 162 -9.05 3.94 -8.21
C ALA A 162 -9.65 2.86 -7.30
N LYS A 163 -8.86 1.83 -6.91
CA LYS A 163 -9.34 0.74 -6.04
C LYS A 163 -9.75 1.20 -4.63
N PHE A 164 -9.23 2.31 -4.14
CA PHE A 164 -9.62 2.84 -2.83
C PHE A 164 -11.01 3.49 -2.84
N GLY A 165 -11.57 3.78 -4.02
CA GLY A 165 -12.96 4.23 -4.14
C GLY A 165 -13.21 5.64 -3.58
N ARG A 166 -12.17 6.44 -3.35
CA ARG A 166 -12.31 7.83 -2.92
C ARG A 166 -12.96 8.65 -4.02
N GLN A 167 -14.10 9.26 -3.69
CA GLN A 167 -14.96 9.93 -4.67
C GLN A 167 -14.21 10.99 -5.51
N GLN A 168 -13.32 11.77 -4.88
CA GLN A 168 -12.54 12.80 -5.58
C GLN A 168 -11.56 12.20 -6.62
N ASP A 169 -10.99 11.03 -6.33
CA ASP A 169 -10.09 10.37 -7.26
C ASP A 169 -10.88 9.74 -8.40
N LEU A 170 -12.02 9.11 -8.09
CA LEU A 170 -12.91 8.52 -9.10
C LEU A 170 -13.43 9.58 -10.08
N ASP A 171 -13.77 10.78 -9.59
CA ASP A 171 -14.23 11.89 -10.42
C ASP A 171 -13.13 12.37 -11.40
N VAL A 172 -11.85 12.24 -11.04
CA VAL A 172 -10.72 12.52 -11.95
C VAL A 172 -10.52 11.35 -12.93
N LEU A 173 -10.42 10.14 -12.39
CA LEU A 173 -10.02 8.94 -13.14
C LEU A 173 -11.11 8.41 -14.08
N ILE A 174 -12.38 8.80 -13.91
CA ILE A 174 -13.45 8.45 -14.86
C ILE A 174 -13.17 9.03 -16.26
N HIS A 175 -12.37 10.10 -16.33
CA HIS A 175 -11.95 10.77 -17.55
C HIS A 175 -10.55 10.37 -18.02
N ASP A 176 -9.94 9.35 -17.41
CA ASP A 176 -8.59 8.91 -17.77
C ASP A 176 -8.50 8.52 -19.24
N ALA A 177 -7.34 8.80 -19.85
CA ALA A 177 -7.07 8.42 -21.24
C ALA A 177 -7.09 6.89 -21.42
N ASP A 178 -6.62 6.14 -20.42
CA ASP A 178 -6.52 4.69 -20.45
C ASP A 178 -7.84 4.01 -20.03
N SER A 179 -8.31 3.07 -20.85
CA SER A 179 -9.56 2.34 -20.61
C SER A 179 -9.54 1.44 -19.38
N PHE A 180 -8.38 0.91 -18.98
CA PHE A 180 -8.25 0.07 -17.78
C PHE A 180 -8.36 0.89 -16.50
N VAL A 181 -7.91 2.15 -16.51
CA VAL A 181 -8.14 3.07 -15.39
C VAL A 181 -9.63 3.39 -15.26
N ARG A 182 -10.30 3.76 -16.37
CA ARG A 182 -11.76 3.95 -16.36
C ARG A 182 -12.51 2.69 -15.94
N ALA A 183 -12.00 1.51 -16.30
CA ALA A 183 -12.51 0.23 -15.80
C ALA A 183 -12.40 0.12 -14.29
N ALA A 184 -11.22 0.38 -13.72
CA ALA A 184 -11.01 0.35 -12.28
C ALA A 184 -11.98 1.29 -11.55
N VAL A 185 -12.31 2.45 -12.13
CA VAL A 185 -13.28 3.39 -11.56
C VAL A 185 -14.69 2.79 -11.51
N VAL A 186 -15.17 2.12 -12.55
CA VAL A 186 -16.52 1.54 -12.54
C VAL A 186 -16.59 0.17 -11.84
N THR A 187 -15.44 -0.44 -11.53
CA THR A 187 -15.34 -1.75 -10.87
C THR A 187 -14.81 -1.72 -9.44
N HIS A 188 -14.40 -0.57 -8.91
CA HIS A 188 -13.79 -0.45 -7.58
C HIS A 188 -14.59 -1.13 -6.44
N ASN A 189 -15.91 -1.19 -6.56
CA ASN A 189 -16.84 -1.80 -5.60
C ASN A 189 -17.62 -3.01 -6.18
N CYS A 190 -17.16 -3.62 -7.28
CA CYS A 190 -17.86 -4.73 -7.91
C CYS A 190 -17.20 -6.08 -7.59
N ASP A 191 -17.89 -6.92 -6.82
CA ASP A 191 -17.60 -8.36 -6.69
C ASP A 191 -18.12 -9.17 -7.90
N LYS A 192 -18.61 -8.50 -8.95
CA LYS A 192 -19.34 -9.16 -10.03
C LYS A 192 -18.40 -9.95 -10.94
N ASP A 193 -18.75 -11.21 -11.14
CA ASP A 193 -18.14 -12.09 -12.12
C ASP A 193 -18.45 -11.55 -13.53
N PHE A 194 -17.40 -11.21 -14.28
CA PHE A 194 -17.50 -10.66 -15.63
C PHE A 194 -17.89 -11.77 -16.61
N GLY A 195 -19.15 -12.19 -16.57
CA GLY A 195 -19.74 -13.05 -17.59
C GLY A 195 -19.54 -12.43 -18.98
N VAL A 196 -19.24 -13.28 -19.97
CA VAL A 196 -18.82 -12.97 -21.34
C VAL A 196 -19.37 -11.64 -21.85
N VAL A 197 -18.58 -10.59 -21.66
CA VAL A 197 -18.85 -9.28 -22.25
C VAL A 197 -18.48 -9.38 -23.72
N VAL A 198 -19.46 -9.22 -24.61
CA VAL A 198 -19.28 -9.31 -26.08
C VAL A 198 -18.25 -8.29 -26.59
N SER A 199 -18.04 -7.18 -25.85
CA SER A 199 -16.95 -6.21 -26.04
C SER A 199 -16.65 -5.46 -24.73
N PHE A 200 -15.48 -5.70 -24.13
CA PHE A 200 -15.06 -5.06 -22.86
C PHE A 200 -15.10 -3.52 -22.96
N ASN A 201 -14.65 -2.93 -24.07
CA ASN A 201 -14.62 -1.48 -24.26
C ASN A 201 -16.02 -0.84 -24.36
N GLU A 202 -16.99 -1.52 -24.96
CA GLU A 202 -18.37 -1.03 -25.04
C GLU A 202 -19.02 -1.03 -23.66
N TRP A 203 -18.78 -2.08 -22.88
CA TRP A 203 -19.23 -2.16 -21.49
C TRP A 203 -18.66 -1.03 -20.64
N ILE A 204 -17.35 -0.77 -20.73
CA ILE A 204 -16.71 0.35 -20.03
C ILE A 204 -17.34 1.68 -20.42
N THR A 205 -17.58 1.91 -21.71
CA THR A 205 -18.19 3.15 -22.19
C THR A 205 -19.59 3.35 -21.61
N LYS A 206 -20.38 2.27 -21.53
CA LYS A 206 -21.72 2.32 -20.96
C LYS A 206 -21.71 2.59 -19.45
N GLU A 207 -20.88 1.87 -18.69
CA GLU A 207 -20.81 2.03 -17.23
C GLU A 207 -20.22 3.39 -16.85
N THR A 208 -19.25 3.90 -17.60
CA THR A 208 -18.71 5.26 -17.38
C THR A 208 -19.76 6.34 -17.64
N ALA A 209 -20.55 6.22 -18.71
CA ALA A 209 -21.67 7.14 -18.97
C ALA A 209 -22.73 7.09 -17.86
N LYS A 210 -23.04 5.89 -17.36
CA LYS A 210 -23.96 5.69 -16.23
C LYS A 210 -23.44 6.36 -14.96
N TYR A 211 -22.17 6.14 -14.62
CA TYR A 211 -21.52 6.77 -13.48
C TYR A 211 -21.63 8.30 -13.54
N LEU A 212 -21.29 8.90 -14.69
CA LEU A 212 -21.37 10.35 -14.89
C LEU A 212 -22.80 10.87 -14.77
N HIS A 213 -23.79 10.15 -15.28
CA HIS A 213 -25.19 10.52 -15.15
C HIS A 213 -25.65 10.53 -13.69
N GLU A 214 -25.31 9.49 -12.92
CA GLU A 214 -25.62 9.41 -11.49
C GLU A 214 -24.95 10.54 -10.68
N ARG A 215 -23.72 10.93 -11.05
CA ARG A 215 -23.01 12.07 -10.42
C ARG A 215 -23.71 13.40 -10.71
N GLU A 216 -24.15 13.61 -11.95
CA GLU A 216 -24.86 14.83 -12.34
C GLU A 216 -26.22 14.94 -11.64
N LEU A 217 -26.96 13.82 -11.50
CA LEU A 217 -28.21 13.80 -10.74
C LEU A 217 -27.99 14.20 -9.27
N LYS A 218 -27.00 13.60 -8.60
CA LYS A 218 -26.67 13.95 -7.20
C LYS A 218 -26.27 15.42 -7.05
N LYS A 219 -25.55 15.97 -8.03
CA LYS A 219 -25.18 17.38 -8.05
C LYS A 219 -26.41 18.29 -8.18
N GLN A 220 -27.38 17.91 -9.00
CA GLN A 220 -28.64 18.64 -9.16
C GLN A 220 -29.49 18.59 -7.89
N GLU A 221 -29.59 17.42 -7.24
CA GLU A 221 -30.28 17.25 -5.96
C GLU A 221 -29.66 18.13 -4.86
N LEU A 222 -28.32 18.18 -4.77
CA LEU A 222 -27.62 19.03 -3.80
C LEU A 222 -27.90 20.52 -4.04
N LEU A 223 -27.88 20.96 -5.31
CA LEU A 223 -28.20 22.35 -5.67
C LEU A 223 -29.66 22.71 -5.35
N GLU A 224 -30.59 21.78 -5.46
CA GLU A 224 -31.99 21.99 -5.08
C GLU A 224 -32.13 22.14 -3.56
N LEU A 225 -31.46 21.28 -2.78
CA LEU A 225 -31.42 21.37 -1.32
C LEU A 225 -30.85 22.72 -0.84
N GLU A 226 -29.73 23.18 -1.41
CA GLU A 226 -29.14 24.48 -1.06
C GLU A 226 -30.09 25.65 -1.36
N ARG A 227 -30.85 25.58 -2.47
CA ARG A 227 -31.87 26.59 -2.80
C ARG A 227 -33.00 26.60 -1.78
N GLU A 228 -33.47 25.42 -1.37
CA GLU A 228 -34.52 25.31 -0.35
C GLU A 228 -34.06 25.84 1.01
N GLU A 229 -32.85 25.51 1.45
CA GLU A 229 -32.27 26.01 2.70
C GLU A 229 -32.13 27.53 2.67
N ARG A 230 -31.64 28.11 1.57
CA ARG A 230 -31.56 29.56 1.38
C ARG A 230 -32.92 30.24 1.40
N ALA A 231 -33.93 29.62 0.79
CA ALA A 231 -35.30 30.13 0.82
C ALA A 231 -35.93 30.08 2.23
N LYS A 232 -35.60 29.07 3.03
CA LYS A 232 -36.02 28.96 4.44
C LYS A 232 -35.33 30.02 5.30
N ALA A 233 -34.02 30.24 5.13
CA ALA A 233 -33.27 31.26 5.87
C ALA A 233 -33.77 32.69 5.56
N PHE A 234 -34.08 32.99 4.30
CA PHE A 234 -34.67 34.28 3.93
C PHE A 234 -36.01 34.53 4.65
N LYS A 235 -36.85 33.51 4.78
CA LYS A 235 -38.14 33.61 5.48
C LYS A 235 -38.00 33.75 7.00
N SER A 236 -36.90 33.31 7.61
CA SER A 236 -36.67 33.47 9.06
C SER A 236 -36.13 34.85 9.44
N ASP A 237 -35.35 35.50 8.56
CA ASP A 237 -34.77 36.82 8.83
C ASP A 237 -35.81 37.96 8.82
N ASP A 238 -36.88 37.82 8.02
CA ASP A 238 -38.01 38.77 8.01
C ASP A 238 -38.78 38.78 9.35
N TYR A 239 -38.66 37.74 10.18
CA TYR A 239 -39.31 37.69 11.49
C TYR A 239 -38.51 38.40 12.61
N CYS A 240 -37.23 38.75 12.39
CA CYS A 240 -36.39 39.43 13.37
C CYS A 240 -36.26 40.95 13.16
N LYS A 241 -36.91 41.52 12.14
CA LYS A 241 -37.00 42.97 11.90
C LYS A 241 -38.44 43.47 12.08
N SER A 242 -39.06 43.22 13.23
CA SER A 242 -40.16 44.07 13.67
C SER A 242 -39.59 45.42 14.13
N PRO A 243 -40.06 46.57 13.62
CA PRO A 243 -39.72 47.86 14.21
C PRO A 243 -40.24 47.88 15.65
N SER A 244 -39.37 48.17 16.61
CA SER A 244 -39.82 48.60 17.93
C SER A 244 -40.68 49.85 17.74
N GLU A 245 -41.98 49.71 17.92
CA GLU A 245 -42.93 50.81 18.05
C GLU A 245 -42.57 51.63 19.30
N GLU A 246 -41.78 52.69 19.15
CA GLU A 246 -41.68 53.76 20.14
C GLU A 246 -42.43 55.00 19.64
N GLY A 247 -43.64 55.16 20.19
CA GLY A 247 -44.14 56.44 20.71
C GLY A 247 -44.49 57.52 19.70
N ALA A 248 -45.74 57.52 19.23
CA ALA A 248 -46.41 58.75 18.81
C ALA A 248 -46.68 59.62 20.06
N ASP A 249 -45.98 60.74 20.18
CA ASP A 249 -46.32 61.83 21.10
C ASP A 249 -46.96 62.96 20.27
N GLU A 250 -48.29 62.98 20.25
CA GLU A 250 -49.07 64.15 19.89
C GLU A 250 -49.66 64.74 21.18
N THR A 251 -49.02 65.80 21.70
CA THR A 251 -49.69 66.78 22.54
C THR A 251 -49.38 68.19 22.03
N GLU A 252 -50.41 68.81 21.43
CA GLU A 252 -50.91 70.17 21.68
C GLU A 252 -49.96 71.14 22.44
N TYR A 253 -49.68 72.39 22.03
CA TYR A 253 -50.59 73.57 21.99
C TYR A 253 -49.77 74.88 21.70
N PRO A 254 -50.33 76.12 21.70
CA PRO A 254 -50.31 77.01 20.52
C PRO A 254 -49.61 78.39 20.70
N PHE A 255 -49.74 79.21 19.63
CA PHE A 255 -49.50 80.65 19.41
C PHE A 255 -48.28 81.03 18.56
#